data_AF-A0A7X9WWX4-F1
#
_entry.id   AF-A0A7X9WWX4-F1
#
_cell.length_a   1.000
_cell.length_b   1.000
_cell.length_c   1.000
_cell.angle_alpha   90.00
_cell.angle_beta   90.00
_cell.angle_gamma   90.00
#
_symmetry.space_group_name_H-M   'P 1'
#
loop_
_entity.id
_entity.type
_entity.pdbx_description
1 polymer ?
#
loop_
_entity_poly.entity_id
_entity_poly.type
_entity_poly.pdbx_seq_one_letter_code
_entity_poly.pdbx_strand_id
1 'polypeptide(L)'
;MMLALVAGCRDSSADSAQADNGPSQPITTVATIAPEPAPLLPPVEPVVAPVKASPVVTVRAQPAPRNALDLPPSDDGGSALPFPQEVTTFMVDRDGCDHFRGEEPYDAERRAYIAENIAELCSGTDAKLAMLRRRYAGDRSVTAALRGYEERIEGVSNY
;
A
#
# COMPACT_ATOMS: atom_id res chain seq x y z
N MET A 1 35.58 49.43 20.73
CA MET A 1 36.40 48.55 21.59
C MET A 1 35.79 47.16 21.52
N MET A 2 36.34 46.30 20.65
CA MET A 2 37.22 45.15 20.98
C MET A 2 36.45 43.97 21.60
N LEU A 3 36.16 42.91 20.82
CA LEU A 3 36.89 41.60 20.71
C LEU A 3 36.31 40.56 21.72
N ALA A 4 36.13 39.26 21.47
CA ALA A 4 36.62 38.34 20.44
C ALA A 4 35.75 37.07 20.34
N LEU A 5 35.87 36.35 19.22
CA LEU A 5 35.42 34.98 18.97
C LEU A 5 36.27 33.95 19.73
N VAL A 6 35.69 32.77 20.08
CA VAL A 6 36.42 31.49 20.03
C VAL A 6 35.50 30.37 19.52
N ALA A 7 36.03 29.62 18.55
CA ALA A 7 35.42 28.55 17.79
C ALA A 7 35.45 27.18 18.50
N GLY A 8 34.67 26.23 17.99
CA GLY A 8 34.73 24.83 18.42
C GLY A 8 34.00 23.87 17.49
N CYS A 9 34.40 23.78 16.21
CA CYS A 9 34.04 22.64 15.36
C CYS A 9 35.10 21.56 15.53
N ARG A 10 34.72 20.38 16.04
CA ARG A 10 35.60 19.22 16.13
C ARG A 10 35.31 18.27 14.97
N ASP A 11 36.19 18.36 13.98
CA ASP A 11 36.35 17.44 12.84
C ASP A 11 36.80 16.06 13.36
N SER A 12 36.11 14.98 12.99
CA SER A 12 36.59 13.61 13.23
C SER A 12 37.15 13.06 11.93
N SER A 13 38.45 13.27 11.78
CA SER A 13 39.30 12.64 10.77
C SER A 13 39.60 11.18 11.12
N ALA A 14 39.83 10.43 10.06
CA ALA A 14 39.79 8.99 9.97
C ALA A 14 41.07 8.27 10.47
N ASP A 15 40.91 6.94 10.55
CA ASP A 15 41.85 5.90 10.12
C ASP A 15 43.23 5.79 10.79
N SER A 16 43.44 4.68 11.50
CA SER A 16 44.62 3.81 11.33
C SER A 16 44.49 2.52 12.18
N ALA A 17 44.45 1.39 11.48
CA ALA A 17 45.16 0.10 11.66
C ALA A 17 45.93 -0.12 13.01
N GLN A 18 46.07 -1.30 13.64
CA GLN A 18 46.13 -2.68 13.16
C GLN A 18 46.22 -3.66 14.36
N ALA A 19 45.68 -4.88 14.16
CA ALA A 19 46.03 -6.21 14.70
C ALA A 19 46.17 -6.47 16.22
N ASP A 20 45.45 -7.49 16.72
CA ASP A 20 46.11 -8.74 17.14
C ASP A 20 45.15 -9.94 17.15
N ASN A 21 45.75 -11.11 16.93
CA ASN A 21 45.17 -12.42 16.68
C ASN A 21 44.58 -13.07 17.94
N GLY A 22 43.34 -13.57 17.85
CA GLY A 22 42.71 -14.45 18.83
C GLY A 22 42.15 -15.70 18.15
N PRO A 23 42.19 -16.88 18.80
CA PRO A 23 42.38 -18.17 18.14
C PRO A 23 41.18 -18.62 17.31
N SER A 24 41.52 -19.13 16.13
CA SER A 24 40.68 -19.87 15.21
C SER A 24 39.85 -20.93 15.92
N GLN A 25 38.53 -20.71 15.96
CA GLN A 25 37.58 -21.80 16.09
C GLN A 25 37.87 -22.79 14.94
N PRO A 26 37.91 -24.11 15.16
CA PRO A 26 38.08 -25.04 14.07
C PRO A 26 36.89 -24.86 13.14
N ILE A 27 37.16 -24.32 11.95
CA ILE A 27 36.28 -24.47 10.79
C ILE A 27 36.14 -25.97 10.56
N THR A 28 35.05 -26.55 11.05
CA THR A 28 34.60 -27.85 10.58
C THR A 28 34.53 -27.74 9.06
N THR A 29 35.42 -28.45 8.38
CA THR A 29 35.39 -28.61 6.94
C THR A 29 34.04 -29.19 6.58
N VAL A 30 33.11 -28.34 6.13
CA VAL A 30 31.93 -28.81 5.43
C VAL A 30 32.45 -29.40 4.15
N ALA A 31 32.52 -30.74 4.10
CA ALA A 31 32.75 -31.46 2.87
C ALA A 31 31.76 -30.93 1.83
N THR A 32 32.28 -30.39 0.73
CA THR A 32 31.47 -30.12 -0.46
C THR A 32 30.97 -31.48 -0.94
N ILE A 33 29.76 -31.84 -0.50
CA ILE A 33 28.99 -32.90 -1.12
C ILE A 33 28.61 -32.35 -2.49
N ALA A 34 29.31 -32.82 -3.53
CA ALA A 34 28.80 -32.70 -4.89
C ALA A 34 27.41 -33.35 -4.92
N PRO A 35 26.36 -32.67 -5.41
CA PRO A 35 25.06 -33.30 -5.53
C PRO A 35 25.19 -34.48 -6.49
N GLU A 36 25.00 -35.68 -5.97
CA GLU A 36 24.82 -36.89 -6.77
C GLU A 36 23.64 -36.66 -7.72
N PRO A 37 23.78 -36.90 -9.04
CA PRO A 37 22.68 -36.69 -9.96
C PRO A 37 21.54 -37.65 -9.60
N ALA A 38 20.40 -37.10 -9.21
CA ALA A 38 19.20 -37.87 -8.92
C ALA A 38 18.85 -38.78 -10.12
N PRO A 39 18.43 -40.03 -9.89
CA PRO A 39 18.01 -40.91 -10.97
C PRO A 39 16.85 -40.26 -11.73
N LEU A 40 16.99 -40.17 -13.05
CA LEU A 40 15.96 -39.66 -13.95
C LEU A 40 14.68 -40.49 -13.75
N LEU A 41 13.64 -39.86 -13.20
CA LEU A 41 12.31 -40.42 -13.20
C LEU A 41 11.86 -40.60 -14.67
N PRO A 42 11.16 -41.70 -15.01
CA PRO A 42 10.58 -41.84 -16.34
C PRO A 42 9.59 -40.68 -16.60
N PRO A 43 9.44 -40.25 -17.86
CA PRO A 43 8.47 -39.20 -18.19
C PRO A 43 7.07 -39.64 -17.77
N VAL A 44 6.46 -38.86 -16.88
CA VAL A 44 5.05 -39.04 -16.52
C VAL A 44 4.24 -38.58 -17.73
N GLU A 45 3.68 -39.52 -18.48
CA GLU A 45 2.72 -39.19 -19.53
C GLU A 45 1.52 -38.46 -18.88
N PRO A 46 1.07 -37.32 -19.43
CA PRO A 46 -0.08 -36.62 -18.88
C PRO A 46 -1.33 -37.48 -19.09
N VAL A 47 -1.85 -38.05 -18.01
CA VAL A 47 -3.18 -38.66 -17.99
C VAL A 47 -4.19 -37.53 -18.17
N VAL A 48 -4.63 -37.33 -19.41
CA VAL A 48 -5.69 -36.38 -19.75
C VAL A 48 -7.01 -36.95 -19.25
N ALA A 49 -7.45 -36.48 -18.08
CA ALA A 49 -8.81 -36.71 -17.63
C ALA A 49 -9.80 -36.06 -18.64
N PRO A 50 -10.93 -36.71 -18.96
CA PRO A 50 -11.91 -36.12 -19.87
C PRO A 50 -12.48 -34.85 -19.26
N VAL A 51 -12.12 -33.70 -19.84
CA VAL A 51 -12.66 -32.39 -19.47
C VAL A 51 -14.14 -32.39 -19.86
N LYS A 52 -15.03 -32.33 -18.86
CA LYS A 52 -16.46 -32.13 -19.11
C LYS A 52 -16.63 -30.79 -19.84
N ALA A 53 -17.31 -30.80 -20.98
CA ALA A 53 -17.54 -29.61 -21.77
C ALA A 53 -18.33 -28.57 -20.95
N SER A 54 -17.77 -27.36 -20.83
CA SER A 54 -18.47 -26.22 -20.24
C SER A 54 -19.69 -25.85 -21.09
N PRO A 55 -20.78 -25.36 -20.48
CA PRO A 55 -21.93 -24.88 -21.22
C PRO A 55 -21.54 -23.68 -22.10
N VAL A 56 -21.86 -23.78 -23.39
CA VAL A 56 -21.63 -22.70 -24.36
C VAL A 56 -22.72 -21.65 -24.18
N VAL A 57 -22.39 -20.54 -23.52
CA VAL A 57 -23.28 -19.37 -23.44
C VAL A 57 -23.20 -18.62 -24.77
N THR A 58 -24.14 -18.88 -25.67
CA THR A 58 -24.26 -18.09 -26.91
C THR A 58 -24.95 -16.78 -26.60
N VAL A 59 -24.19 -15.73 -26.32
CA VAL A 59 -24.73 -14.37 -26.26
C VAL A 59 -25.02 -13.91 -27.69
N ARG A 60 -26.31 -13.75 -28.02
CA ARG A 60 -26.69 -13.11 -29.28
C ARG A 60 -26.23 -11.66 -29.22
N ALA A 61 -25.28 -11.29 -30.09
CA ALA A 61 -24.85 -9.91 -30.21
C ALA A 61 -26.03 -9.06 -30.69
N GLN A 62 -26.66 -8.34 -29.75
CA GLN A 62 -27.58 -7.27 -30.10
C GLN A 62 -26.76 -5.99 -30.28
N PRO A 63 -27.08 -5.15 -31.28
CA PRO A 63 -26.43 -3.86 -31.44
C PRO A 63 -26.64 -3.03 -30.17
N ALA A 64 -25.57 -2.42 -29.66
CA ALA A 64 -25.66 -1.58 -28.48
C ALA A 64 -26.67 -0.45 -28.73
N PRO A 65 -27.57 -0.16 -27.77
CA PRO A 65 -28.48 0.98 -27.87
C PRO A 65 -27.65 2.26 -28.05
N ARG A 66 -28.02 3.07 -29.04
CA ARG A 66 -27.24 4.26 -29.45
C ARG A 66 -27.46 5.46 -28.51
N ASN A 67 -28.51 5.43 -27.71
CA ASN A 67 -28.82 6.45 -26.72
C ASN A 67 -28.87 5.81 -25.32
N ALA A 68 -28.27 6.48 -24.33
CA ALA A 68 -28.31 6.02 -22.94
C ALA A 68 -29.75 5.91 -22.37
N LEU A 69 -30.71 6.59 -22.99
CA LEU A 69 -32.14 6.56 -22.63
C LEU A 69 -32.89 5.32 -23.15
N ASP A 70 -32.28 4.53 -24.04
CA ASP A 70 -32.89 3.30 -24.59
C ASP A 70 -32.50 2.05 -23.79
N LEU A 71 -31.68 2.17 -22.74
CA LEU A 71 -31.50 1.07 -21.80
C LEU A 71 -32.77 0.95 -20.95
N PRO A 72 -33.31 -0.27 -20.75
CA PRO A 72 -34.35 -0.46 -19.73
C PRO A 72 -33.80 0.09 -18.41
N PRO A 73 -34.62 0.80 -17.60
CA PRO A 73 -34.17 1.22 -16.29
C PRO A 73 -33.70 -0.02 -15.55
N SER A 74 -32.41 -0.08 -15.23
CA SER A 74 -31.96 -1.04 -14.24
C SER A 74 -32.76 -0.74 -12.98
N ASP A 75 -33.23 -1.76 -12.27
CA ASP A 75 -33.90 -1.60 -10.97
C ASP A 75 -33.01 -0.89 -9.93
N ASP A 76 -31.75 -0.63 -10.29
CA ASP A 76 -30.76 0.20 -9.60
C ASP A 76 -30.94 1.71 -9.85
N GLY A 77 -32.07 2.15 -10.44
CA GLY A 77 -32.43 3.51 -10.86
C GLY A 77 -32.57 4.55 -9.74
N GLY A 78 -31.57 4.59 -8.88
CA GLY A 78 -31.50 5.30 -7.62
C GLY A 78 -30.55 4.55 -6.72
N SER A 79 -29.30 4.33 -7.14
CA SER A 79 -28.26 3.84 -6.25
C SER A 79 -28.09 4.88 -5.14
N ALA A 80 -28.84 4.71 -4.05
CA ALA A 80 -28.48 5.26 -2.77
C ALA A 80 -27.04 4.82 -2.56
N LEU A 81 -26.10 5.78 -2.50
CA LEU A 81 -24.72 5.48 -2.18
C LEU A 81 -24.72 4.56 -0.95
N PRO A 82 -23.86 3.52 -0.91
CA PRO A 82 -23.88 2.53 0.16
C PRO A 82 -23.70 3.17 1.54
N PHE A 83 -23.15 4.38 1.59
CA PHE A 83 -23.04 5.21 2.76
C PHE A 83 -23.56 6.64 2.48
N PRO A 84 -23.87 7.40 3.54
CA PRO A 84 -24.09 8.84 3.44
C PRO A 84 -22.96 9.55 2.68
N GLN A 85 -23.29 10.65 2.01
CA GLN A 85 -22.35 11.35 1.14
C GLN A 85 -21.09 11.78 1.90
N GLU A 86 -21.23 12.30 3.12
CA GLU A 86 -20.11 12.74 3.95
C GLU A 86 -19.17 11.61 4.37
N VAL A 87 -19.70 10.39 4.55
CA VAL A 87 -18.91 9.19 4.84
C VAL A 87 -18.16 8.77 3.58
N THR A 88 -18.86 8.75 2.44
CA THR A 88 -18.25 8.42 1.14
C THR A 88 -17.13 9.39 0.78
N THR A 89 -17.37 10.70 0.89
CA THR A 89 -16.35 11.73 0.66
C THR A 89 -15.18 11.58 1.63
N PHE A 90 -15.43 11.34 2.92
CA PHE A 90 -14.35 11.07 3.87
C PHE A 90 -13.48 9.87 3.46
N MET A 91 -14.10 8.76 3.08
CA MET A 91 -13.37 7.56 2.68
C MET A 91 -12.51 7.85 1.45
N VAL A 92 -13.05 8.53 0.44
CA VAL A 92 -12.29 8.91 -0.77
C VAL A 92 -11.08 9.80 -0.43
N ASP A 93 -11.31 10.87 0.33
CA ASP A 93 -10.22 11.79 0.72
C ASP A 93 -9.14 11.05 1.52
N ARG A 94 -9.58 10.23 2.48
CA ARG A 94 -8.69 9.55 3.42
C ARG A 94 -7.92 8.41 2.77
N ASP A 95 -8.54 7.63 1.90
CA ASP A 95 -7.86 6.59 1.12
C ASP A 95 -6.79 7.20 0.21
N GLY A 96 -7.07 8.36 -0.39
CA GLY A 96 -6.08 9.11 -1.18
C GLY A 96 -4.91 9.59 -0.31
N CYS A 97 -5.20 10.15 0.87
CA CYS A 97 -4.17 10.50 1.84
C CYS A 97 -3.29 9.29 2.23
N ASP A 98 -3.92 8.16 2.60
CA ASP A 98 -3.21 6.96 3.02
C ASP A 98 -2.38 6.34 1.87
N HIS A 99 -2.84 6.49 0.62
CA HIS A 99 -2.07 6.14 -0.57
C HIS A 99 -0.77 6.95 -0.65
N PHE A 100 -0.85 8.29 -0.62
CA PHE A 100 0.35 9.14 -0.72
C PHE A 100 1.30 8.99 0.46
N ARG A 101 0.79 8.78 1.67
CA ARG A 101 1.59 8.45 2.87
C ARG A 101 2.33 7.12 2.78
N GLY A 102 1.94 6.25 1.85
CA GLY A 102 2.61 4.98 1.59
C GLY A 102 3.65 5.05 0.49
N GLU A 103 3.77 6.18 -0.21
CA GLU A 103 4.66 6.31 -1.37
C GLU A 103 6.10 6.68 -0.99
N GLU A 104 7.04 6.26 -1.86
CA GLU A 104 8.47 6.58 -1.74
C GLU A 104 8.83 7.87 -2.52
N PRO A 105 9.51 8.85 -1.90
CA PRO A 105 9.95 10.08 -2.53
C PRO A 105 11.33 9.88 -3.20
N TYR A 106 11.38 9.08 -4.28
CA TYR A 106 12.64 8.69 -4.94
C TYR A 106 13.43 9.85 -5.56
N ASP A 107 12.78 10.99 -5.83
CA ASP A 107 13.44 12.22 -6.23
C ASP A 107 12.76 13.46 -5.60
N ALA A 108 13.30 14.64 -5.89
CA ALA A 108 12.82 15.90 -5.32
C ALA A 108 11.43 16.32 -5.85
N GLU A 109 11.14 16.06 -7.12
CA GLU A 109 9.85 16.40 -7.72
C GLU A 109 8.75 15.52 -7.13
N ARG A 110 8.99 14.21 -7.05
CA ARG A 110 8.07 13.26 -6.43
C ARG A 110 7.86 13.56 -4.96
N ARG A 111 8.90 13.93 -4.21
CA ARG A 111 8.77 14.36 -2.81
C ARG A 111 7.83 15.54 -2.66
N ALA A 112 8.00 16.58 -3.48
CA ALA A 112 7.14 17.76 -3.44
C ALA A 112 5.69 17.40 -3.76
N TYR A 113 5.47 16.60 -4.80
CA TYR A 113 4.13 16.14 -5.19
C TYR A 113 3.45 15.33 -4.08
N ILE A 114 4.15 14.36 -3.48
CA ILE A 114 3.62 13.58 -2.35
C ILE A 114 3.26 14.51 -1.18
N ALA A 115 4.16 15.44 -0.82
CA ALA A 115 3.93 16.36 0.29
C ALA A 115 2.72 17.28 0.05
N GLU A 116 2.53 17.79 -1.17
CA GLU A 116 1.37 18.60 -1.54
C GLU A 116 0.06 17.81 -1.41
N ASN A 117 0.00 16.59 -1.95
CA ASN A 117 -1.20 15.76 -1.86
C ASN A 117 -1.50 15.31 -0.42
N ILE A 118 -0.47 15.01 0.38
CA ILE A 118 -0.65 14.73 1.82
C ILE A 118 -1.23 15.96 2.52
N ALA A 119 -0.71 17.16 2.25
CA ALA A 119 -1.21 18.39 2.85
C ALA A 119 -2.67 18.69 2.46
N GLU A 120 -3.05 18.40 1.22
CA GLU A 120 -4.42 18.61 0.73
C GLU A 120 -5.39 17.56 1.30
N LEU A 121 -5.04 16.28 1.23
CA LEU A 121 -5.96 15.18 1.50
C LEU A 121 -6.00 14.76 2.97
N CYS A 122 -4.89 14.87 3.70
CA CYS A 122 -4.82 14.39 5.09
C CYS A 122 -5.31 15.42 6.10
N SER A 123 -5.29 16.71 5.77
CA SER A 123 -5.52 17.79 6.73
C SER A 123 -6.98 17.84 7.21
N GLY A 124 -7.18 17.84 8.53
CA GLY A 124 -8.49 17.79 9.17
C GLY A 124 -9.23 16.44 9.11
N THR A 125 -8.64 15.40 8.51
CA THR A 125 -9.25 14.07 8.42
C THR A 125 -9.37 13.38 9.79
N ASP A 126 -8.48 13.63 10.74
CA ASP A 126 -8.55 13.07 12.10
C ASP A 126 -9.78 13.61 12.84
N ALA A 127 -10.01 14.92 12.75
CA ALA A 127 -11.20 15.56 13.29
C ALA A 127 -12.49 15.08 12.60
N LYS A 128 -12.45 14.94 11.27
CA LYS A 128 -13.57 14.44 10.45
C LYS A 128 -13.92 13.00 10.82
N LEU A 129 -12.93 12.12 10.99
CA LEU A 129 -13.13 10.74 11.43
C LEU A 129 -13.77 10.67 12.81
N ALA A 130 -13.24 11.44 13.77
CA ALA A 130 -13.80 11.51 15.12
C ALA A 130 -15.25 12.02 15.11
N MET A 131 -15.57 13.01 14.28
CA MET A 131 -16.92 13.51 14.10
C MET A 131 -17.85 12.44 13.50
N LEU A 132 -17.43 11.77 12.42
CA LEU A 132 -18.25 10.76 11.73
C LEU A 132 -18.52 9.55 12.63
N ARG A 133 -17.51 9.06 13.36
CA ARG A 133 -17.68 7.98 14.35
C ARG A 133 -18.70 8.33 15.42
N ARG A 134 -18.72 9.58 15.90
CA ARG A 134 -19.73 10.05 16.86
C ARG A 134 -21.12 10.15 16.23
N ARG A 135 -21.21 10.75 15.04
CA ARG A 135 -22.49 10.97 14.33
C ARG A 135 -23.18 9.65 13.98
N TYR A 136 -22.41 8.65 13.56
CA TYR A 136 -22.92 7.37 13.07
C TYR A 136 -22.72 6.21 14.04
N ALA A 137 -22.52 6.47 15.34
CA ALA A 137 -22.27 5.42 16.34
C ALA A 137 -23.39 4.36 16.43
N GLY A 138 -24.62 4.72 16.04
CA GLY A 138 -25.75 3.79 15.98
C GLY A 138 -25.86 3.00 14.67
N ASP A 139 -25.12 3.40 13.63
CA ASP A 139 -25.14 2.74 12.32
C ASP A 139 -24.01 1.72 12.25
N ARG A 140 -24.37 0.44 12.26
CA ARG A 140 -23.44 -0.68 12.22
C ARG A 140 -22.64 -0.73 10.93
N SER A 141 -23.23 -0.34 9.80
CA SER A 141 -22.58 -0.38 8.49
C SER A 141 -21.50 0.70 8.39
N VAL A 142 -21.83 1.94 8.75
CA VAL A 142 -20.89 3.06 8.75
C VAL A 142 -19.80 2.87 9.79
N THR A 143 -20.15 2.40 10.99
CA THR A 143 -19.17 2.12 12.04
C THR A 143 -18.17 1.04 11.61
N ALA A 144 -18.63 -0.01 10.92
CA ALA A 144 -17.74 -1.04 10.39
C ALA A 144 -16.81 -0.47 9.32
N ALA A 145 -17.32 0.36 8.39
CA ALA A 145 -16.53 1.02 7.36
C ALA A 145 -15.46 1.95 7.96
N LEU A 146 -15.81 2.75 8.96
CA LEU A 146 -14.91 3.72 9.57
C LEU A 146 -13.90 3.12 10.57
N ARG A 147 -14.04 1.85 10.95
CA ARG A 147 -13.18 1.20 11.95
C ARG A 147 -11.74 1.04 11.48
N GLY A 148 -11.52 0.88 10.17
CA GLY A 148 -10.20 0.61 9.59
C GLY A 148 -9.25 1.82 9.62
N TYR A 149 -9.79 3.04 9.68
CA TYR A 149 -8.97 4.25 9.62
C TYR A 149 -8.26 4.55 10.96
N GLU A 150 -6.99 4.92 10.86
CA GLU A 150 -6.18 5.38 11.99
C GLU A 150 -6.74 6.68 12.60
N GLU A 151 -6.76 6.76 13.93
CA GLU A 151 -7.36 7.89 14.64
C GLU A 151 -6.52 9.17 14.57
N ARG A 152 -5.19 9.04 14.44
CA ARG A 152 -4.28 10.18 14.37
C ARG A 152 -3.21 9.94 13.32
N ILE A 153 -3.29 10.68 12.23
CA ILE A 153 -2.28 10.68 11.18
C ILE A 153 -1.73 12.06 10.87
N GLU A 154 -2.38 13.12 11.33
CA GLU A 154 -1.94 14.49 11.12
C GLU A 154 -0.78 14.82 12.06
N GLY A 155 0.20 15.60 11.59
CA GLY A 155 1.35 16.04 12.37
C GLY A 155 2.54 15.07 12.43
N VAL A 156 2.42 13.87 11.86
CA VAL A 156 3.56 12.96 11.60
C VAL A 156 4.06 13.16 10.16
N SER A 157 4.88 14.19 9.94
CA SER A 157 5.58 14.36 8.66
C SER A 157 6.95 13.70 8.72
N ASN A 158 7.16 12.66 7.91
CA ASN A 158 8.47 12.02 7.70
C ASN A 158 9.04 12.29 6.27
N TYR A 159 8.51 13.29 5.56
CA TYR A 159 8.86 13.60 4.17
C TYR A 159 9.65 14.90 4.03
#